data_AF-A0A848XZ31-F1
#
_entry.id   AF-A0A848XZ31-F1
#
_cell.length_a   1.000
_cell.length_b   1.000
_cell.length_c   1.000
_cell.angle_alpha   90.00
_cell.angle_beta   90.00
_cell.angle_gamma   90.00
#
_symmetry.space_group_name_H-M   'P 1'
#
loop_
_entity.id
_entity.type
_entity.pdbx_description
1 polymer ?
#
loop_
_entity_poly.entity_id
_entity_poly.type
_entity_poly.pdbx_seq_one_letter_code
_entity_poly.pdbx_strand_id
1 'polypeptide(L)'
;MRTTLVADPAFPTSQPYNTAPWNYPGPESNASPPATTTDWMLVQLRTGTDSATAVASVAALLLEDGSIVDASGSGPVQLAVAPGSYYVVLYHRNHLPVITASAVDFASGAASYDFTTAMSQALGATPMIGLGAGGSAPFALWGADGNGDGLVTAPDFNLYSA
;
A
#
# COMPACT_ATOMS: atom_id res chain seq x y z
N MET A 1 5.82 -3.93 13.32
CA MET A 1 6.34 -2.58 12.99
C MET A 1 6.28 -1.70 14.24
N ARG A 2 6.72 -0.43 14.24
CA ARG A 2 6.60 0.46 15.43
C ARG A 2 5.28 1.23 15.38
N THR A 3 4.50 1.16 16.45
CA THR A 3 3.15 1.76 16.59
C THR A 3 3.10 3.11 17.28
N THR A 4 4.24 3.57 17.81
CA THR A 4 4.34 4.86 18.50
C THR A 4 4.02 6.06 17.60
N LEU A 5 3.96 5.86 16.27
CA LEU A 5 3.65 6.91 15.30
C LEU A 5 2.24 7.49 15.50
N VAL A 6 1.26 6.70 15.95
CA VAL A 6 -0.11 7.20 16.21
C VAL A 6 -0.16 8.23 17.34
N ALA A 7 0.80 8.15 18.27
CA ALA A 7 0.95 9.13 19.34
C ALA A 7 1.80 10.34 18.92
N ASP A 8 2.39 10.32 17.72
CA ASP A 8 3.15 11.43 17.16
C ASP A 8 2.18 12.46 16.55
N PRO A 9 2.26 13.75 16.93
CA PRO A 9 1.49 14.81 16.30
C PRO A 9 1.67 14.91 14.77
N ALA A 10 2.74 14.34 14.23
CA ALA A 10 3.02 14.29 12.80
C ALA A 10 2.24 13.20 12.04
N PHE A 11 1.57 12.27 12.73
CA PHE A 11 0.71 11.30 12.04
C PHE A 11 -0.48 12.03 11.41
N PRO A 12 -0.66 11.91 10.08
CA PRO A 12 -1.72 12.66 9.40
C PRO A 12 -3.07 12.02 9.71
N THR A 13 -4.00 12.81 10.26
CA THR A 13 -5.38 12.38 10.54
C THR A 13 -6.26 12.34 9.29
N SER A 14 -5.76 12.85 8.16
CA SER A 14 -6.35 12.72 6.83
C SER A 14 -5.38 12.00 5.91
N GLN A 15 -5.90 11.25 4.93
CA GLN A 15 -5.07 10.51 4.00
C GLN A 15 -4.08 11.44 3.25
N PRO A 16 -2.80 11.04 3.10
CA PRO A 16 -1.76 11.91 2.55
C PRO A 16 -1.54 11.81 1.02
N TYR A 17 -2.35 11.03 0.32
CA TYR A 17 -2.23 10.74 -1.12
C TYR A 17 -2.96 11.75 -2.02
N ASN A 18 -3.51 12.83 -1.47
CA ASN A 18 -4.17 13.92 -2.21
C ASN A 18 -3.22 14.87 -2.96
N THR A 19 -1.92 14.62 -2.90
CA THR A 19 -0.88 15.38 -3.59
C THR A 19 -0.16 14.53 -4.62
N ALA A 20 0.65 15.17 -5.47
CA ALA A 20 1.49 14.44 -6.42
C ALA A 20 2.42 13.47 -5.67
N PRO A 21 2.73 12.30 -6.27
CA PRO A 21 2.36 11.88 -7.62
C PRO A 21 0.97 11.22 -7.73
N TRP A 22 0.37 10.79 -6.61
CA TRP A 22 -0.87 10.00 -6.64
C TRP A 22 -2.11 10.83 -6.98
N ASN A 23 -2.18 12.07 -6.49
CA ASN A 23 -3.30 13.00 -6.69
C ASN A 23 -4.67 12.35 -6.41
N TYR A 24 -4.73 11.47 -5.41
CA TYR A 24 -5.93 10.73 -5.04
C TYR A 24 -6.90 11.63 -4.23
N PRO A 25 -8.07 11.98 -4.76
CA PRO A 25 -8.97 12.98 -4.15
C PRO A 25 -9.87 12.42 -3.05
N GLY A 26 -9.58 11.22 -2.53
CA GLY A 26 -10.43 10.55 -1.55
C GLY A 26 -10.54 11.31 -0.23
N PRO A 27 -11.70 11.21 0.47
CA PRO A 27 -11.98 11.97 1.69
C PRO A 27 -11.55 11.27 2.99
N GLU A 28 -10.83 10.15 2.91
CA GLU A 28 -10.55 9.30 4.06
C GLU A 28 -9.76 10.03 5.14
N SER A 29 -10.25 9.94 6.36
CA SER A 29 -9.65 10.52 7.54
C SER A 29 -9.97 9.69 8.77
N ASN A 30 -9.06 9.68 9.74
CA ASN A 30 -9.26 9.09 11.05
C ASN A 30 -8.52 9.92 12.10
N ALA A 31 -9.27 10.60 12.96
CA ALA A 31 -8.73 11.42 14.03
C ALA A 31 -8.30 10.60 15.27
N SER A 32 -8.69 9.32 15.34
CA SER A 32 -8.38 8.43 16.45
C SER A 32 -8.19 6.99 15.94
N PRO A 33 -7.18 6.75 15.08
CA PRO A 33 -6.94 5.42 14.53
C PRO A 33 -6.54 4.45 15.65
N PRO A 34 -6.69 3.12 15.43
CA PRO A 34 -6.23 2.12 16.39
C PRO A 34 -4.77 2.33 16.76
N ALA A 35 -4.42 2.08 18.02
CA ALA A 35 -3.04 2.20 18.49
C ALA A 35 -2.06 1.27 17.74
N THR A 36 -2.56 0.24 17.05
CA THR A 36 -1.78 -0.67 16.21
C THR A 36 -1.46 -0.11 14.82
N THR A 37 -1.98 1.08 14.47
CA THR A 37 -1.73 1.71 13.17
C THR A 37 -0.26 2.12 13.05
N THR A 38 0.32 1.89 11.88
CA THR A 38 1.70 2.24 11.55
C THR A 38 1.77 3.39 10.55
N ASP A 39 1.01 3.34 9.45
CA ASP A 39 0.95 4.42 8.45
C ASP A 39 -0.34 4.31 7.60
N TRP A 40 -0.54 5.25 6.68
CA TRP A 40 -1.50 5.16 5.59
C TRP A 40 -0.90 4.45 4.37
N MET A 41 -1.72 3.67 3.67
CA MET A 41 -1.43 3.08 2.37
C MET A 41 -2.50 3.46 1.35
N LEU A 42 -2.13 3.60 0.09
CA LEU A 42 -3.09 3.74 -1.01
C LEU A 42 -3.23 2.40 -1.72
N VAL A 43 -4.44 1.87 -1.70
CA VAL A 43 -4.82 0.61 -2.36
C VAL A 43 -5.51 0.95 -3.68
N GLN A 44 -5.06 0.35 -4.77
CA GLN A 44 -5.61 0.59 -6.11
C GLN A 44 -5.95 -0.73 -6.80
N LEU A 45 -7.05 -0.74 -7.54
CA LEU A 45 -7.42 -1.84 -8.44
C LEU A 45 -7.14 -1.45 -9.89
N ARG A 46 -6.60 -2.39 -10.65
CA ARG A 46 -6.34 -2.25 -12.08
C ARG A 46 -6.89 -3.43 -12.88
N THR A 47 -7.34 -3.18 -14.11
CA THR A 47 -7.76 -4.24 -15.05
C THR A 47 -6.59 -4.87 -15.82
N GLY A 48 -5.40 -4.26 -15.75
CA GLY A 48 -4.15 -4.78 -16.28
C GLY A 48 -2.96 -4.36 -15.42
N THR A 49 -1.75 -4.60 -15.91
CA THR A 49 -0.52 -4.23 -15.19
C THR A 49 -0.10 -2.77 -15.39
N ASP A 50 -0.56 -2.14 -16.47
CA ASP A 50 -0.28 -0.75 -16.81
C ASP A 50 -0.99 0.22 -15.85
N SER A 51 -0.34 1.32 -15.48
CA SER A 51 -0.90 2.33 -14.57
C SER A 51 -2.15 3.01 -15.14
N ALA A 52 -2.26 3.10 -16.46
CA ALA A 52 -3.44 3.64 -17.14
C ALA A 52 -4.71 2.78 -16.96
N THR A 53 -4.57 1.54 -16.46
CA THR A 53 -5.71 0.62 -16.26
C THR A 53 -6.32 0.68 -14.86
N ALA A 54 -5.95 1.68 -14.06
CA ALA A 54 -6.55 1.92 -12.76
C ALA A 54 -8.06 2.21 -12.87
N VAL A 55 -8.86 1.50 -12.07
CA VAL A 55 -10.32 1.62 -12.06
C VAL A 55 -10.89 2.11 -10.73
N ALA A 56 -10.17 1.90 -9.63
CA ALA A 56 -10.55 2.40 -8.31
C ALA A 56 -9.32 2.55 -7.42
N SER A 57 -9.37 3.48 -6.47
CA SER A 57 -8.36 3.64 -5.44
C SER A 57 -9.01 4.08 -4.13
N VAL A 58 -8.41 3.72 -3.01
CA VAL A 58 -8.88 4.04 -1.66
C VAL A 58 -7.69 4.14 -0.72
N ALA A 59 -7.70 5.14 0.17
CA ALA A 59 -6.70 5.23 1.22
C ALA A 59 -7.13 4.38 2.43
N ALA A 60 -6.18 3.64 2.97
CA ALA A 60 -6.39 2.63 4.00
C ALA A 60 -5.29 2.72 5.08
N LEU A 61 -5.53 2.12 6.24
CA LEU A 61 -4.58 2.10 7.36
C LEU A 61 -3.78 0.79 7.34
N LEU A 62 -2.47 0.90 7.46
CA LEU A 62 -1.55 -0.22 7.68
C LEU A 62 -1.37 -0.43 9.18
N LEU A 63 -1.60 -1.65 9.66
CA LEU A 63 -1.40 -2.04 11.05
C LEU A 63 -0.03 -2.68 11.29
N GLU A 64 0.37 -2.80 12.55
CA GLU A 64 1.71 -3.26 12.94
C GLU A 64 2.03 -4.70 12.58
N ASP A 65 0.98 -5.51 12.38
CA ASP A 65 1.01 -6.91 11.95
C ASP A 65 1.07 -7.06 10.43
N GLY A 66 1.04 -5.95 9.68
CA GLY A 66 1.07 -5.93 8.22
C GLY A 66 -0.31 -5.98 7.55
N SER A 67 -1.39 -6.08 8.33
CA SER A 67 -2.75 -6.02 7.77
C SER A 67 -3.10 -4.60 7.31
N ILE A 68 -3.90 -4.52 6.25
CA ILE A 68 -4.42 -3.26 5.72
C ILE A 68 -5.93 -3.25 5.95
N VAL A 69 -6.39 -2.25 6.69
CA VAL A 69 -7.80 -2.07 7.07
C VAL A 69 -8.33 -0.76 6.51
N ASP A 70 -9.64 -0.63 6.42
CA ASP A 70 -10.27 0.61 5.99
C ASP A 70 -9.89 1.81 6.87
N ALA A 71 -10.28 3.01 6.44
CA ALA A 71 -9.99 4.23 7.17
C ALA A 71 -10.62 4.26 8.58
N SER A 72 -11.64 3.43 8.87
CA SER A 72 -12.20 3.32 10.23
C SER A 72 -11.26 2.58 11.20
N GLY A 73 -10.34 1.77 10.68
CA GLY A 73 -9.33 1.05 11.44
C GLY A 73 -9.74 -0.36 11.88
N SER A 74 -10.88 -0.88 11.41
CA SER A 74 -11.37 -2.19 11.86
C SER A 74 -11.98 -3.05 10.75
N GLY A 75 -12.41 -2.44 9.64
CA GLY A 75 -13.07 -3.12 8.55
C GLY A 75 -12.13 -3.50 7.41
N PRO A 76 -12.55 -4.42 6.53
CA PRO A 76 -11.85 -4.70 5.29
C PRO A 76 -11.91 -3.49 4.34
N VAL A 77 -10.83 -3.26 3.59
CA VAL A 77 -10.78 -2.21 2.56
C VAL A 77 -11.89 -2.41 1.53
N GLN A 78 -12.68 -1.35 1.29
CA GLN A 78 -13.82 -1.37 0.36
C GLN A 78 -13.53 -0.52 -0.87
N LEU A 79 -13.73 -1.09 -2.06
CA LEU A 79 -13.67 -0.38 -3.35
C LEU A 79 -14.92 -0.71 -4.15
N ALA A 80 -15.61 0.33 -4.63
CA ALA A 80 -16.82 0.16 -5.43
C ALA A 80 -16.45 -0.12 -6.90
N VAL A 81 -16.33 -1.41 -7.25
CA VAL A 81 -16.07 -1.87 -8.62
C VAL A 81 -17.05 -2.97 -9.02
N ALA A 82 -17.19 -3.21 -10.33
CA ALA A 82 -17.98 -4.35 -10.81
C ALA A 82 -17.32 -5.68 -10.39
N PRO A 83 -18.10 -6.75 -10.12
CA PRO A 83 -17.53 -8.07 -9.87
C PRO A 83 -16.63 -8.52 -11.02
N GLY A 84 -15.44 -9.03 -10.70
CA GLY A 84 -14.45 -9.44 -11.69
C GLY A 84 -13.08 -9.65 -11.07
N SER A 85 -12.08 -9.92 -11.91
CA SER A 85 -10.70 -10.08 -11.46
C SER A 85 -9.88 -8.81 -11.72
N TYR A 86 -9.11 -8.39 -10.73
CA TYR A 86 -8.32 -7.16 -10.78
C TYR A 86 -6.93 -7.39 -10.22
N TYR A 87 -5.96 -6.67 -10.75
CA TYR A 87 -4.67 -6.54 -10.09
C TYR A 87 -4.80 -5.58 -8.92
N VAL A 88 -4.23 -5.94 -7.76
CA VAL A 88 -4.19 -5.08 -6.58
C VAL A 88 -2.83 -4.42 -6.50
N VAL A 89 -2.81 -3.10 -6.35
CA VAL A 89 -1.59 -2.30 -6.20
C VAL A 89 -1.56 -1.68 -4.83
N LEU A 90 -0.42 -1.77 -4.17
CA LEU A 90 -0.14 -1.14 -2.90
C LEU A 90 0.89 -0.04 -3.08
N TYR A 91 0.51 1.17 -2.69
CA TYR A 91 1.39 2.31 -2.62
C TYR A 91 1.61 2.72 -1.18
N HIS A 92 2.87 3.01 -0.86
CA HIS A 92 3.25 3.66 0.37
C HIS A 92 4.06 4.92 0.00
N ARG A 93 4.07 5.93 0.87
CA ARG A 93 4.61 7.25 0.52
C ARG A 93 6.11 7.28 0.19
N ASN A 94 6.87 6.40 0.84
CA ASN A 94 8.34 6.39 0.80
C ASN A 94 8.92 5.03 0.37
N HIS A 95 8.11 4.16 -0.23
CA HIS A 95 8.50 2.79 -0.60
C HIS A 95 8.00 2.48 -2.02
N LEU A 96 8.78 1.67 -2.74
CA LEU A 96 8.40 1.20 -4.06
C LEU A 96 7.06 0.45 -3.99
N PRO A 97 6.12 0.78 -4.89
CA PRO A 97 4.83 0.12 -4.92
C PRO A 97 4.97 -1.32 -5.42
N VAL A 98 4.02 -2.15 -5.01
CA VAL A 98 3.89 -3.53 -5.52
C VAL A 98 2.53 -3.74 -6.14
N ILE A 99 2.48 -4.58 -7.17
CA ILE A 99 1.27 -5.04 -7.83
C ILE A 99 1.23 -6.56 -7.75
N THR A 100 0.05 -7.15 -7.58
CA THR A 100 -0.12 -8.61 -7.57
C THR A 100 0.47 -9.24 -8.84
N ALA A 101 1.06 -10.43 -8.72
CA ALA A 101 1.64 -11.14 -9.87
C ALA A 101 0.58 -11.58 -10.89
N SER A 102 -0.64 -11.84 -10.42
CA SER A 102 -1.81 -12.15 -11.23
C SER A 102 -3.03 -11.37 -10.74
N ALA A 103 -4.08 -11.30 -11.57
CA ALA A 103 -5.35 -10.72 -11.15
C ALA A 103 -5.96 -11.57 -10.02
N VAL A 104 -6.48 -10.89 -8.99
CA VAL A 104 -7.20 -11.46 -7.86
C VAL A 104 -8.69 -11.46 -8.16
N ASP A 105 -9.39 -12.55 -7.89
CA ASP A 105 -10.81 -12.71 -8.19
C ASP A 105 -11.70 -12.09 -7.09
N PHE A 106 -12.49 -11.08 -7.46
CA PHE A 106 -13.49 -10.43 -6.61
C PHE A 106 -14.93 -10.71 -7.11
N ALA A 107 -15.17 -11.74 -7.93
CA ALA A 107 -16.49 -12.05 -8.46
C ALA A 107 -17.56 -12.31 -7.38
N SER A 108 -17.15 -12.81 -6.21
CA SER A 108 -18.01 -13.01 -5.03
C SER A 108 -18.19 -11.75 -4.16
N GLY A 109 -17.52 -10.64 -4.52
CA GLY A 109 -17.56 -9.37 -3.79
C GLY A 109 -16.46 -9.17 -2.75
N ALA A 110 -15.62 -10.18 -2.48
CA ALA A 110 -14.49 -10.06 -1.56
C ALA A 110 -13.35 -11.02 -1.93
N ALA A 111 -12.11 -10.61 -1.62
CA ALA A 111 -10.94 -11.46 -1.73
C ALA A 111 -9.95 -11.16 -0.59
N SER A 112 -9.08 -12.12 -0.29
CA SER A 112 -7.93 -11.94 0.60
C SER A 112 -6.66 -12.22 -0.19
N TYR A 113 -5.65 -11.37 0.00
CA TYR A 113 -4.38 -11.48 -0.69
C TYR A 113 -3.24 -11.10 0.25
N ASP A 114 -2.18 -11.91 0.28
CA ASP A 114 -1.05 -11.73 1.20
C ASP A 114 0.27 -11.72 0.44
N PHE A 115 0.82 -10.52 0.26
CA PHE A 115 2.12 -10.27 -0.36
C PHE A 115 3.29 -10.83 0.46
N THR A 116 3.11 -11.09 1.75
CA THR A 116 4.19 -11.49 2.66
C THR A 116 4.53 -12.97 2.58
N THR A 117 3.78 -13.76 1.81
CA THR A 117 3.95 -15.23 1.74
C THR A 117 5.05 -15.68 0.78
N ALA A 118 5.28 -14.95 -0.32
CA ALA A 118 6.29 -15.30 -1.32
C ALA A 118 6.65 -14.11 -2.22
N MET A 119 7.89 -14.06 -2.70
CA MET A 119 8.33 -13.06 -3.69
C MET A 119 7.46 -13.08 -4.96
N SER A 120 6.95 -14.25 -5.35
CA SER A 120 6.07 -14.46 -6.50
C SER A 120 4.64 -13.92 -6.30
N GLN A 121 4.29 -13.37 -5.13
CA GLN A 121 3.01 -12.67 -4.94
C GLN A 121 3.02 -11.30 -5.61
N ALA A 122 4.19 -10.69 -5.82
CA ALA A 122 4.28 -9.43 -6.55
C ALA A 122 4.83 -9.65 -7.95
N LEU A 123 4.37 -8.85 -8.90
CA LEU A 123 4.86 -8.86 -10.27
C LEU A 123 6.30 -8.34 -10.32
N GLY A 124 7.20 -9.11 -10.94
CA GLY A 124 8.59 -8.73 -11.16
C GLY A 124 9.58 -9.79 -10.68
N ALA A 125 10.88 -9.55 -10.89
CA ALA A 125 11.93 -10.48 -10.49
C ALA A 125 12.27 -10.38 -8.99
N THR A 126 12.42 -9.16 -8.48
CA THR A 126 12.70 -8.87 -7.06
C THR A 126 11.87 -7.69 -6.53
N PRO A 127 10.53 -7.75 -6.64
CA PRO A 127 9.64 -6.62 -6.32
C PRO A 127 9.55 -6.30 -4.82
N MET A 128 10.04 -7.19 -3.96
CA MET A 128 10.00 -7.08 -2.50
C MET A 128 11.31 -7.57 -1.89
N ILE A 129 11.53 -7.28 -0.60
CA ILE A 129 12.67 -7.76 0.18
C ILE A 129 12.22 -8.74 1.26
N GLY A 130 12.91 -9.88 1.40
CA GLY A 130 12.67 -10.82 2.49
C GLY A 130 13.31 -10.34 3.80
N LEU A 131 12.58 -10.39 4.92
CA LEU A 131 13.03 -9.85 6.20
C LEU A 131 13.83 -10.82 7.09
N GLY A 132 14.29 -11.96 6.58
CA GLY A 132 15.05 -12.92 7.38
C GLY A 132 15.81 -13.96 6.56
N ALA A 133 16.71 -14.67 7.24
CA ALA A 133 17.45 -15.79 6.65
C ALA A 133 16.62 -17.07 6.74
N GLY A 134 16.43 -17.75 5.60
CA GLY A 134 15.82 -19.08 5.54
C GLY A 134 14.29 -19.08 5.39
N GLY A 135 13.80 -18.80 4.17
CA GLY A 135 12.55 -19.31 3.59
C GLY A 135 11.19 -18.93 4.19
N SER A 136 11.13 -18.55 5.47
CA SER A 136 9.88 -18.36 6.22
C SER A 136 9.70 -16.94 6.76
N ALA A 137 10.61 -16.02 6.43
CA ALA A 137 10.50 -14.63 6.84
C ALA A 137 9.54 -13.86 5.92
N PRO A 138 8.71 -12.96 6.47
CA PRO A 138 7.78 -12.18 5.67
C PRO A 138 8.53 -11.26 4.69
N PHE A 139 7.86 -10.93 3.59
CA PHE A 139 8.33 -9.93 2.64
C PHE A 139 7.89 -8.53 3.03
N ALA A 140 8.70 -7.53 2.70
CA ALA A 140 8.42 -6.11 2.86
C ALA A 140 8.65 -5.35 1.55
N LEU A 141 8.10 -4.15 1.48
CA LEU A 141 8.35 -3.22 0.38
C LEU A 141 9.78 -2.70 0.46
N TRP A 142 10.39 -2.44 -0.69
CA TRP A 142 11.65 -1.69 -0.76
C TRP A 142 11.40 -0.22 -0.42
N GLY A 143 12.20 0.35 0.48
CA GLY A 143 12.18 1.79 0.73
C GLY A 143 12.90 2.60 -0.37
N ALA A 144 13.05 3.90 -0.12
CA ALA A 144 13.85 4.85 -0.91
C ALA A 144 13.25 5.33 -2.24
N ASP A 145 11.97 5.08 -2.48
CA ASP A 145 11.16 5.82 -3.47
C ASP A 145 10.49 6.97 -2.72
N GLY A 146 11.22 8.08 -2.56
CA GLY A 146 10.84 9.20 -1.71
C GLY A 146 9.96 10.22 -2.42
N ASN A 147 10.02 10.27 -3.75
CA ASN A 147 9.13 11.09 -4.57
C ASN A 147 7.87 10.34 -5.02
N GLY A 148 7.79 9.02 -4.81
CA GLY A 148 6.65 8.17 -5.12
C GLY A 148 6.49 7.85 -6.61
N ASP A 149 7.53 8.03 -7.42
CA ASP A 149 7.47 7.86 -8.88
C ASP A 149 7.63 6.40 -9.34
N GLY A 150 7.86 5.48 -8.39
CA GLY A 150 8.04 4.05 -8.64
C GLY A 150 9.45 3.67 -9.05
N LEU A 151 10.43 4.58 -8.91
CA LEU A 151 11.84 4.34 -9.16
C LEU A 151 12.67 4.78 -7.94
N VAL A 152 13.86 4.20 -7.79
CA VAL A 152 14.84 4.65 -6.79
C VAL A 152 16.01 5.30 -7.51
N THR A 153 16.10 6.62 -7.42
CA THR A 153 17.01 7.44 -8.22
C THR A 153 17.64 8.59 -7.39
N ALA A 154 18.48 9.42 -8.03
CA ALA A 154 19.11 10.56 -7.35
C ALA A 154 18.12 11.62 -6.82
N PRO A 155 17.01 11.94 -7.52
CA PRO A 155 15.92 12.76 -6.96
C PRO A 155 15.45 12.34 -5.55
N ASP A 156 15.33 11.04 -5.29
CA ASP A 156 14.92 10.51 -3.97
C ASP A 156 15.94 10.86 -2.89
N PHE A 157 17.22 10.72 -3.19
CA PHE A 157 18.30 11.10 -2.28
C PHE A 157 18.32 12.61 -1.99
N ASN A 158 18.02 13.44 -3.00
CA ASN A 158 17.99 14.88 -2.84
C ASN A 158 16.83 15.35 -1.94
N LEU A 159 15.71 14.63 -1.91
CA LEU A 159 14.63 14.88 -0.96
C LEU A 159 15.02 14.52 0.48
N TYR A 160 15.80 13.46 0.67
CA TYR A 160 16.28 13.04 1.99
C TYR A 160 17.36 13.97 2.57
N SER A 161 18.24 14.51 1.71
CA SER A 161 19.42 15.27 2.12
C SER A 161 19.21 16.78 2.23
N ALA A 162 18.01 17.26 1.93
CA ALA A 162 17.58 18.66 2.07
C ALA A 162 17.14 18.99 3.51
#